data_AF-A0A1T4XTW9-F1
#
_entry.id   AF-A0A1T4XTW9-F1
#
_cell.length_a   1.000
_cell.length_b   1.000
_cell.length_c   1.000
_cell.angle_alpha   90.00
_cell.angle_beta   90.00
_cell.angle_gamma   90.00
#
_symmetry.space_group_name_H-M   'P 1'
#
loop_
_entity.id
_entity.type
_entity.pdbx_description
1 polymer ?
#
loop_
_entity_poly.entity_id
_entity_poly.type
_entity_poly.pdbx_seq_one_letter_code
_entity_poly.pdbx_strand_id
1 'polypeptide(L)'
;MLTFKDFASRITFDLNKEFTKAYIQGKYIVVEWEPTNMSLPIDTMYQEYQMNWNYEETLKTYIEISRTILGQYEFKIDYDNVFPILKSKEFGLKDNNLSFYNEDAFEDINAFYVSDMNEVFRFVLRTDDVDFNKLKKRAWENLNKLTNVLVKMDKSLVVLV
;
A
#
# COMPACT_ATOMS: atom_id res chain seq x y z
N MET A 1 9.00 -15.49 -34.34
CA MET A 1 7.89 -15.91 -33.47
C MET A 1 8.49 -16.69 -32.32
N LEU A 2 8.20 -16.32 -31.07
CA LEU A 2 8.73 -17.05 -29.91
C LEU A 2 8.06 -18.42 -29.80
N THR A 3 8.82 -19.45 -29.44
CA THR A 3 8.23 -20.72 -29.00
C THR A 3 7.47 -20.50 -27.69
N PHE A 4 6.55 -21.39 -27.35
CA PHE A 4 5.83 -21.32 -26.06
C PHE A 4 6.79 -21.20 -24.86
N LYS A 5 7.87 -21.98 -24.87
CA LYS A 5 8.89 -21.98 -23.80
C LYS A 5 9.68 -20.67 -23.75
N ASP A 6 10.08 -20.15 -24.91
CA ASP A 6 10.81 -18.88 -25.00
C ASP A 6 9.92 -17.71 -24.60
N PHE A 7 8.65 -17.75 -25.00
CA PHE A 7 7.66 -16.75 -24.60
C PHE A 7 7.47 -16.76 -23.07
N ALA A 8 7.17 -17.91 -22.48
CA ALA A 8 6.96 -18.04 -21.03
C ALA A 8 8.17 -17.56 -20.24
N SER A 9 9.38 -17.93 -20.68
CA SER A 9 10.62 -17.52 -20.00
C SER A 9 10.86 -16.02 -20.13
N ARG A 10 10.68 -15.46 -21.33
CA ARG A 10 10.91 -14.04 -21.60
C ARG A 10 9.90 -13.15 -20.86
N ILE A 11 8.62 -13.47 -20.92
CA ILE A 11 7.59 -12.66 -20.26
C ILE A 11 7.70 -12.72 -18.74
N THR A 12 8.07 -13.88 -18.17
CA THR A 12 8.37 -13.98 -16.73
C THR A 12 9.55 -13.08 -16.34
N PHE A 13 10.61 -13.08 -17.15
CA PHE A 13 11.77 -12.20 -16.92
C PHE A 13 11.40 -10.71 -17.01
N ASP A 14 10.59 -10.32 -18.00
CA ASP A 14 10.18 -8.93 -18.15
C ASP A 14 9.21 -8.50 -17.04
N LEU A 15 8.31 -9.37 -16.57
CA LEU A 15 7.45 -9.10 -15.41
C LEU A 15 8.26 -8.88 -14.12
N ASN A 16 9.38 -9.60 -13.92
CA ASN A 16 10.28 -9.38 -12.78
C ASN A 16 10.95 -7.99 -12.79
N LYS A 17 10.90 -7.24 -13.89
CA LYS A 17 11.40 -5.85 -13.92
C LYS A 17 10.38 -4.85 -13.38
N GLU A 18 9.10 -5.22 -13.36
CA GLU A 18 7.99 -4.32 -13.04
C GLU A 18 7.33 -4.64 -11.69
N PHE A 19 7.44 -5.88 -11.22
CA PHE A 19 6.82 -6.37 -10.00
C PHE A 19 7.87 -6.90 -9.02
N THR A 20 7.50 -7.06 -7.74
CA THR A 20 8.42 -7.55 -6.69
C THR A 20 9.01 -8.90 -7.07
N LYS A 21 8.18 -9.81 -7.61
CA LYS A 21 8.61 -11.13 -8.05
C LYS A 21 7.65 -11.71 -9.08
N ALA A 22 8.17 -12.42 -10.07
CA ALA A 22 7.39 -13.23 -10.98
C ALA A 22 8.04 -14.61 -11.22
N TYR A 23 7.27 -15.69 -11.18
CA TYR A 23 7.79 -17.05 -11.41
C TYR A 23 6.74 -17.98 -12.00
N ILE A 24 7.20 -19.01 -12.71
CA ILE A 24 6.31 -20.01 -13.31
C ILE A 24 5.91 -21.03 -12.24
N GLN A 25 4.60 -21.27 -12.11
CA GLN A 25 4.02 -22.32 -11.29
C GLN A 25 3.01 -23.12 -12.13
N GLY A 26 3.46 -24.28 -12.62
CA GLY A 26 2.65 -25.11 -13.51
C GLY A 26 2.33 -24.39 -14.83
N LYS A 27 1.04 -24.14 -15.08
CA LYS A 27 0.53 -23.45 -16.28
C LYS A 27 0.35 -21.94 -16.10
N TYR A 28 0.82 -21.39 -14.99
CA TYR A 28 0.65 -19.99 -14.62
C TYR A 28 1.98 -19.30 -14.38
N ILE A 29 2.02 -17.99 -14.58
CA ILE A 29 3.03 -17.11 -13.98
C ILE A 29 2.38 -16.48 -12.74
N VAL A 30 2.96 -16.72 -11.58
CA VAL A 30 2.59 -16.01 -10.36
C VAL A 30 3.35 -14.69 -10.35
N VAL A 31 2.62 -13.59 -10.20
CA VAL A 31 3.15 -12.23 -10.07
C VAL A 31 2.84 -11.73 -8.67
N GLU A 32 3.86 -11.29 -7.95
CA GLU A 32 3.79 -10.76 -6.59
C GLU A 32 4.10 -9.26 -6.61
N TRP A 33 3.20 -8.47 -6.00
CA TRP A 33 3.38 -7.05 -5.72
C TRP A 33 2.89 -6.84 -4.29
N GLU A 34 3.82 -6.98 -3.33
CA GLU A 34 3.53 -7.14 -1.91
C GLU A 34 2.48 -6.15 -1.38
N PRO A 35 1.50 -6.59 -0.56
CA PRO A 35 1.30 -7.94 -0.03
C PRO A 35 0.51 -8.87 -0.96
N THR A 36 0.21 -8.44 -2.19
CA THR A 36 -0.68 -9.17 -3.10
C THR A 36 0.05 -10.04 -4.09
N ASN A 37 -0.65 -11.07 -4.56
CA ASN A 37 -0.21 -11.89 -5.68
C ASN A 37 -1.39 -12.25 -6.57
N MET A 38 -1.06 -12.62 -7.80
CA MET A 38 -2.03 -13.13 -8.77
C MET A 38 -1.39 -14.16 -9.68
N SER A 39 -2.22 -14.97 -10.34
CA SER A 39 -1.79 -15.98 -11.30
C SER A 39 -2.24 -15.63 -12.72
N LEU A 40 -1.30 -15.53 -13.65
CA LEU A 40 -1.54 -15.26 -15.07
C LEU A 40 -1.45 -16.55 -15.90
N PRO A 41 -2.48 -16.91 -16.70
CA PRO A 41 -2.48 -18.13 -17.50
C PRO A 41 -1.56 -18.00 -18.74
N ILE A 42 -0.48 -18.80 -18.78
CA ILE A 42 0.56 -18.70 -19.84
C ILE A 42 -0.02 -19.04 -21.22
N ASP A 43 -0.90 -20.04 -21.29
CA ASP A 43 -1.52 -20.47 -22.55
C ASP A 43 -2.34 -19.35 -23.20
N THR A 44 -3.13 -18.63 -22.40
CA THR A 44 -3.95 -17.50 -22.87
C THR A 44 -3.06 -16.35 -23.34
N MET A 45 -2.06 -15.99 -22.54
CA MET A 45 -1.08 -14.96 -22.91
C MET A 45 -0.36 -15.30 -24.22
N TYR A 46 0.00 -16.57 -24.41
CA TYR A 46 0.67 -17.02 -25.62
C TYR A 46 -0.27 -16.98 -26.83
N GLN A 47 -1.52 -17.44 -26.68
CA GLN A 47 -2.52 -17.37 -27.75
C GLN A 47 -2.78 -15.93 -28.20
N GLU A 48 -2.89 -14.97 -27.28
CA GLU A 48 -3.07 -13.56 -27.61
C GLU A 48 -1.85 -12.98 -28.34
N TYR A 49 -0.63 -13.32 -27.88
CA TYR A 49 0.59 -13.00 -28.61
C TYR A 49 0.59 -13.58 -30.03
N GLN A 50 0.12 -14.81 -30.21
CA GLN A 50 0.02 -15.47 -31.51
C GLN A 50 -1.09 -14.89 -32.41
N MET A 51 -2.10 -14.22 -31.86
CA MET A 51 -3.13 -13.55 -32.65
C MET A 51 -2.66 -12.16 -33.12
N ASN A 52 -1.99 -11.41 -32.23
CA ASN A 52 -1.61 -10.02 -32.49
C ASN A 52 -0.19 -9.87 -33.06
N TRP A 53 0.63 -10.92 -32.96
CA TRP A 53 2.04 -10.99 -33.35
C TRP A 53 2.91 -9.90 -32.69
N ASN A 54 2.43 -9.33 -31.59
CA ASN A 54 3.02 -8.19 -30.92
C ASN A 54 3.33 -8.52 -29.46
N TYR A 55 4.58 -8.86 -29.18
CA TYR A 55 5.04 -9.20 -27.83
C TYR A 55 4.97 -8.00 -26.89
N GLU A 56 5.37 -6.81 -27.36
CA GLU A 56 5.45 -5.60 -26.53
C GLU A 56 4.06 -5.16 -26.07
N GLU A 57 3.08 -5.21 -26.98
CA GLU A 57 1.68 -4.94 -26.65
C GLU A 57 1.12 -5.98 -25.69
N THR A 58 1.38 -7.26 -25.92
CA THR A 58 0.97 -8.33 -24.99
C THR A 58 1.54 -8.08 -23.60
N LEU A 59 2.85 -7.84 -23.49
CA LEU A 59 3.51 -7.55 -22.21
C LEU A 59 2.88 -6.34 -21.52
N LYS A 60 2.68 -5.24 -22.26
CA LYS A 60 2.06 -4.03 -21.73
C LYS A 60 0.66 -4.28 -21.17
N THR A 61 -0.18 -5.00 -21.91
CA THR A 61 -1.53 -5.36 -21.46
C THR A 61 -1.51 -6.13 -20.15
N TYR A 62 -0.65 -7.14 -20.03
CA TYR A 62 -0.58 -7.95 -18.79
C TYR A 62 0.02 -7.18 -17.62
N ILE A 63 0.95 -6.25 -17.85
CA ILE A 63 1.43 -5.33 -16.81
C ILE A 63 0.28 -4.43 -16.31
N GLU A 64 -0.51 -3.85 -17.22
CA GLU A 64 -1.63 -2.96 -16.87
C GLU A 64 -2.74 -3.69 -16.10
N ILE A 65 -3.12 -4.89 -16.56
CA ILE A 65 -4.07 -5.76 -15.86
C ILE A 65 -3.56 -6.10 -14.47
N SER A 66 -2.29 -6.53 -14.37
CA SER A 66 -1.71 -6.94 -13.09
C SER A 66 -1.63 -5.77 -12.13
N ARG A 67 -1.20 -4.57 -12.58
CA ARG A 67 -1.20 -3.36 -11.75
C ARG A 67 -2.60 -3.01 -11.26
N THR A 68 -3.59 -3.09 -12.14
CA THR A 68 -4.98 -2.78 -11.79
C THR A 68 -5.52 -3.73 -10.74
N ILE A 69 -5.23 -5.03 -10.83
CA ILE A 69 -5.75 -6.04 -9.88
C ILE A 69 -4.96 -6.01 -8.57
N LEU A 70 -3.63 -6.02 -8.63
CA LEU A 70 -2.78 -6.06 -7.43
C LEU A 70 -2.85 -4.74 -6.66
N GLY A 71 -2.87 -3.60 -7.37
CA GLY A 71 -3.01 -2.27 -6.76
C GLY A 71 -4.41 -1.96 -6.19
N GLN A 72 -5.42 -2.79 -6.42
CA GLN A 72 -6.73 -2.62 -5.77
C GLN A 72 -6.67 -2.82 -4.26
N TYR A 73 -5.74 -3.63 -3.78
CA TYR A 73 -5.52 -3.89 -2.36
C TYR A 73 -4.36 -3.08 -1.79
N GLU A 74 -3.82 -2.14 -2.57
CA GLU A 74 -2.94 -1.11 -2.03
C GLU A 74 -3.72 -0.35 -0.96
N PHE A 75 -3.12 -0.21 0.22
CA PHE A 75 -3.76 0.46 1.33
C PHE A 75 -4.13 1.90 0.91
N LYS A 76 -5.44 2.16 0.80
CA LYS A 76 -5.96 3.51 0.57
C LYS A 76 -6.33 4.10 1.90
N ILE A 77 -5.67 5.22 2.23
CA ILE A 77 -5.94 5.92 3.47
C ILE A 77 -7.33 6.57 3.43
N ASP A 78 -8.17 6.24 4.40
CA ASP A 78 -9.42 6.95 4.62
C ASP A 78 -9.13 8.15 5.52
N TYR A 79 -8.99 9.33 4.90
CA TYR A 79 -8.72 10.58 5.61
C TYR A 79 -9.83 10.98 6.60
N ASP A 80 -11.00 10.36 6.57
CA ASP A 80 -12.07 10.63 7.54
C ASP A 80 -11.90 9.81 8.82
N ASN A 81 -11.08 8.75 8.76
CA ASN A 81 -10.85 7.78 9.83
C ASN A 81 -9.35 7.64 10.15
N VAL A 82 -8.63 8.76 10.16
CA VAL A 82 -7.24 8.83 10.61
C VAL A 82 -7.11 9.62 11.90
N PHE A 83 -6.15 9.23 12.75
CA PHE A 83 -5.92 9.83 14.06
C PHE A 83 -4.43 9.89 14.42
N PRO A 84 -4.00 10.91 15.17
CA PRO A 84 -2.66 10.94 15.75
C PRO A 84 -2.63 10.07 17.01
N ILE A 85 -1.56 9.32 17.19
CA ILE A 85 -1.29 8.54 18.40
C ILE A 85 0.11 8.89 18.92
N LEU A 86 0.19 9.19 20.21
CA LEU A 86 1.47 9.45 20.88
C LEU A 86 2.13 8.13 21.29
N LYS A 87 3.40 7.96 20.92
CA LYS A 87 4.25 6.84 21.35
C LYS A 87 5.65 7.34 21.65
N SER A 88 6.39 6.58 22.44
CA SER A 88 7.81 6.82 22.66
C SER A 88 8.56 6.85 21.32
N LYS A 89 9.61 7.68 21.23
CA LYS A 89 10.56 7.69 20.10
C LYS A 89 11.20 6.33 19.84
N GLU A 90 11.24 5.47 20.86
CA GLU A 90 11.76 4.11 20.73
C GLU A 90 10.75 3.10 20.14
N PHE A 91 9.50 3.52 19.95
CA PHE A 91 8.45 2.65 19.41
C PHE A 91 8.78 2.22 17.98
N GLY A 92 8.77 0.89 17.76
CA GLY A 92 9.01 0.31 16.44
C GLY A 92 10.49 0.20 16.04
N LEU A 93 11.44 0.74 16.81
CA LEU A 93 12.87 0.70 16.45
C LEU A 93 13.47 -0.71 16.43
N LYS A 94 12.83 -1.69 17.10
CA LYS A 94 13.26 -3.10 17.08
C LYS A 94 12.79 -3.84 15.82
N ASP A 95 11.83 -3.29 15.09
CA ASP A 95 11.32 -3.85 13.83
C ASP A 95 11.96 -3.13 12.65
N ASN A 96 13.13 -3.63 12.22
CA ASN A 96 13.94 -3.01 11.15
C ASN A 96 13.25 -2.87 9.78
N ASN A 97 12.08 -3.48 9.60
CA ASN A 97 11.34 -3.47 8.33
C ASN A 97 10.19 -2.45 8.30
N LEU A 98 9.87 -1.76 9.40
CA LEU A 98 8.72 -0.86 9.47
C LEU A 98 9.16 0.60 9.63
N SER A 99 9.11 1.34 8.51
CA SER A 99 9.41 2.77 8.48
C SER A 99 8.16 3.59 8.75
N PHE A 100 7.79 3.73 10.02
CA PHE A 100 6.61 4.49 10.43
C PHE A 100 6.72 5.98 10.07
N TYR A 101 5.64 6.55 9.56
CA TYR A 101 5.51 8.00 9.44
C TYR A 101 5.15 8.60 10.80
N ASN A 102 6.02 9.48 11.30
CA ASN A 102 5.86 10.16 12.58
C ASN A 102 6.59 11.51 12.58
N GLU A 103 6.23 12.36 13.55
CA GLU A 103 6.82 13.67 13.79
C GLU A 103 7.13 13.84 15.29
N ASP A 104 8.14 14.66 15.61
CA ASP A 104 8.44 15.03 17.00
C ASP A 104 7.24 15.74 17.64
N ALA A 105 6.82 15.28 18.82
CA ALA A 105 5.77 15.91 19.60
C ALA A 105 6.34 16.63 20.84
N PHE A 106 6.98 15.89 21.75
CA PHE A 106 7.57 16.43 22.97
C PHE A 106 8.60 15.47 23.58
N GLU A 107 9.68 15.97 24.19
CA GLU A 107 10.74 15.16 24.86
C GLU A 107 11.10 13.85 24.13
N ASP A 108 10.70 12.71 24.68
CA ASP A 108 10.94 11.34 24.20
C ASP A 108 9.70 10.73 23.51
N ILE A 109 8.75 11.57 23.08
CA ILE A 109 7.46 11.20 22.47
C ILE A 109 7.35 11.76 21.04
N ASN A 110 6.91 10.90 20.13
CA ASN A 110 6.53 11.26 18.76
C ASN A 110 5.02 11.09 18.55
N ALA A 111 4.48 11.89 17.63
CA ALA A 111 3.15 11.71 17.05
C ALA A 111 3.25 10.78 15.83
N PHE A 112 2.64 9.61 15.96
CA PHE A 112 2.43 8.66 14.87
C PHE A 112 1.03 8.84 14.30
N TYR A 113 0.82 8.39 13.07
CA TYR A 113 -0.49 8.47 12.42
C TYR A 113 -1.00 7.07 12.14
N VAL A 114 -2.27 6.84 12.46
CA VAL A 114 -2.96 5.58 12.19
C VAL A 114 -4.21 5.81 11.36
N SER A 115 -4.57 4.79 10.58
CA SER A 115 -5.90 4.65 10.00
C SER A 115 -6.69 3.66 10.85
N ASP A 116 -7.87 4.08 11.28
CA ASP A 116 -8.87 3.22 11.88
C ASP A 116 -9.53 2.39 10.77
N MET A 117 -9.40 1.07 10.87
CA MET A 117 -10.03 0.11 9.97
C MET A 117 -11.15 -0.64 10.69
N ASN A 118 -11.86 0.04 11.59
CA ASN A 118 -12.90 -0.42 12.52
C ASN A 118 -12.37 -1.35 13.63
N GLU A 119 -11.80 -2.49 13.26
CA GLU A 119 -11.34 -3.50 14.22
C GLU A 119 -9.86 -3.39 14.56
N VAL A 120 -9.09 -2.74 13.69
CA VAL A 120 -7.64 -2.61 13.82
C VAL A 120 -7.18 -1.20 13.45
N PHE A 121 -6.17 -0.72 14.16
CA PHE A 121 -5.44 0.48 13.77
C PHE A 121 -4.20 0.08 12.96
N ARG A 122 -4.13 0.53 11.70
CA ARG A 122 -2.93 0.39 10.88
C ARG A 122 -2.10 1.67 10.98
N PHE A 123 -0.83 1.53 11.39
CA PHE A 123 0.11 2.65 11.34
C PHE A 123 0.45 3.01 9.89
N VAL A 124 0.50 4.31 9.61
CA VAL A 124 0.94 4.83 8.32
C VAL A 124 2.46 4.69 8.22
N LEU A 125 2.92 4.13 7.12
CA LEU A 125 4.34 3.99 6.80
C LEU A 125 4.78 5.11 5.85
N ARG A 126 6.07 5.45 5.86
CA ARG A 126 6.66 6.43 4.94
C ARG A 126 6.58 6.00 3.46
N THR A 127 6.41 4.71 3.23
CA THR A 127 6.27 4.09 1.90
C THR A 127 4.84 4.03 1.41
N ASP A 128 3.84 4.34 2.25
CA ASP A 128 2.45 4.35 1.81
C ASP A 128 2.23 5.53 0.84
N ASP A 129 1.46 5.30 -0.24
CA ASP A 129 1.05 6.34 -1.19
C ASP A 129 0.00 7.28 -0.55
N VAL A 130 0.49 8.25 0.24
CA VAL A 130 -0.31 9.14 1.07
C VAL A 130 0.16 10.58 0.95
N ASP A 131 -0.78 11.51 0.86
CA ASP A 131 -0.50 12.94 1.06
C ASP A 131 -0.34 13.19 2.57
N PHE A 132 0.91 13.19 3.03
CA PHE A 132 1.25 13.36 4.44
C PHE A 132 0.78 14.70 5.03
N ASN A 133 0.72 15.77 4.22
CA ASN A 133 0.22 17.07 4.69
C ASN A 133 -1.29 17.00 4.97
N LYS A 134 -2.03 16.36 4.05
CA LYS A 134 -3.46 16.14 4.21
C LYS A 134 -3.75 15.18 5.37
N LEU A 135 -2.97 14.11 5.50
CA LEU A 135 -3.06 13.14 6.60
C LEU A 135 -2.96 13.86 7.94
N LYS A 136 -1.90 14.64 8.14
CA LYS A 136 -1.67 15.39 9.38
C LYS A 136 -2.86 16.26 9.73
N LYS A 137 -3.29 17.11 8.77
CA LYS A 137 -4.41 18.02 8.97
C LYS A 137 -5.67 17.27 9.38
N ARG A 138 -6.01 16.20 8.67
CA ARG A 138 -7.23 15.42 8.90
C ARG A 138 -7.19 14.65 10.21
N ALA A 139 -6.04 14.09 10.58
CA ALA A 139 -5.87 13.38 11.84
C ALA A 139 -6.18 14.27 13.04
N TRP A 140 -5.64 15.49 13.08
CA TRP A 140 -5.93 16.46 14.14
C TRP A 140 -7.39 16.97 14.09
N GLU A 141 -7.96 17.20 12.90
CA GLU A 141 -9.37 17.54 12.76
C GLU A 141 -10.31 16.45 13.31
N ASN A 142 -10.01 15.18 13.03
CA ASN A 142 -10.82 14.05 13.49
C ASN A 142 -10.71 13.85 15.00
N LEU A 143 -9.52 14.03 15.59
CA LEU A 143 -9.34 14.04 17.04
C LEU A 143 -10.20 15.14 17.70
N ASN A 144 -10.22 16.35 17.12
CA ASN A 144 -11.02 17.46 17.62
C ASN A 144 -12.54 17.22 17.51
N LYS A 145 -13.00 16.41 16.54
CA LYS A 145 -14.42 16.00 16.47
C LYS A 145 -14.77 15.07 17.64
N LEU A 146 -13.88 14.13 17.99
CA LEU A 146 -14.09 13.22 19.12
C LEU A 146 -14.14 13.99 20.45
N THR A 147 -13.25 14.96 20.65
CA THR A 147 -13.25 15.79 21.87
C THR A 147 -14.48 16.69 21.97
N ASN A 148 -15.06 17.13 20.86
CA ASN A 148 -16.32 17.90 20.87
C ASN A 148 -17.55 17.07 21.27
N VAL A 149 -17.54 15.74 21.07
CA VAL A 149 -18.60 14.84 21.56
C VAL A 149 -18.48 14.61 23.07
N LEU A 150 -17.26 14.65 23.61
CA LEU A 150 -17.01 14.58 25.04
C LEU A 150 -17.33 15.94 25.68
N VAL A 151 -18.50 16.04 26.32
CA VAL A 151 -18.90 17.25 27.06
C VAL A 151 -17.81 17.59 28.08
N LYS A 152 -17.23 18.79 27.97
CA LYS A 152 -16.29 19.32 28.99
C LYS A 152 -16.93 19.21 30.37
N MET A 153 -16.39 18.34 31.22
CA MET A 153 -16.80 18.25 32.63
C MET A 153 -16.42 19.53 33.40
N ASP A 154 -15.36 20.20 32.98
CA ASP A 154 -14.92 21.48 33.54
C ASP A 154 -14.82 22.53 32.42
N LYS A 155 -15.58 23.63 32.58
CA LYS A 155 -15.61 24.74 31.61
C LYS A 155 -14.38 25.65 31.70
N SER A 156 -13.54 25.49 32.73
CA SER A 156 -12.35 26.32 32.97
C SER A 156 -11.11 25.89 32.18
N LEU A 157 -11.04 24.65 31.70
CA LEU A 157 -9.94 24.14 30.89
C LEU A 157 -10.14 24.48 29.41
N VAL A 158 -9.43 25.49 28.93
CA VAL A 158 -9.22 25.74 27.50
C VAL A 158 -8.09 24.82 27.05
N VAL A 159 -8.40 23.82 26.22
CA VAL A 159 -7.37 23.12 25.45
C VAL A 159 -6.96 24.10 24.34
N LEU A 160 -5.83 24.77 24.55
CA LEU A 160 -5.23 25.64 23.55
C LEU A 160 -4.54 24.77 22.50
N VAL A 161 -4.88 25.01 21.23
CA VAL A 161 -4.13 24.56 20.05
C VAL A 161 -2.98 25.53 19.82
#